data_AF-A0AA97G8L9-F1
#
_entry.id   AF-A0AA97G8L9-F1
#
_cell.length_a   1.000
_cell.length_b   1.000
_cell.length_c   1.000
_cell.angle_alpha   90.00
_cell.angle_beta   90.00
_cell.angle_gamma   90.00
#
_symmetry.space_group_name_H-M   'P 1'
#
loop_
_entity.id
_entity.type
_entity.pdbx_description
1 polymer ?
#
loop_
_entity_poly.entity_id
_entity_poly.type
_entity_poly.pdbx_seq_one_letter_code
_entity_poly.pdbx_strand_id
1 'polypeptide(L)' 'MNIKDISISNNKKKQILSAISDHSVLFQEENGDIVVDTRAYQTYKEEKGQAPIEEIAELESLEELADYVVFQ' A
#
# COMPACT_ATOMS: atom_id res chain seq x y z
N MET A 1 -10.00 13.89 0.42
CA MET A 1 -8.79 13.26 -0.13
C MET A 1 -7.67 13.54 0.85
N ASN A 2 -7.52 12.65 1.82
CA ASN A 2 -6.45 12.67 2.80
C ASN A 2 -5.31 11.79 2.28
N ILE A 3 -4.07 12.26 2.40
CA ILE A 3 -2.87 11.50 1.98
C ILE A 3 -1.96 11.37 3.19
N LYS A 4 -1.50 10.15 3.47
CA LYS A 4 -0.57 9.87 4.55
C LYS A 4 0.73 9.34 3.99
N ASP A 5 1.83 9.94 4.41
CA ASP A 5 3.16 9.47 4.08
C ASP A 5 3.73 8.60 5.22
N ILE A 6 4.35 7.47 4.85
CA ILE A 6 4.94 6.48 5.76
C ILE A 6 6.32 6.10 5.24
N SER A 7 7.35 6.39 6.04
CA SER A 7 8.70 5.94 5.71
C SER A 7 8.89 4.46 6.04
N ILE A 8 9.31 3.66 5.06
CA ILE A 8 9.60 2.24 5.20
C ILE A 8 10.93 1.86 4.56
N SER A 9 11.53 0.77 5.03
CA SER A 9 12.75 0.24 4.45
C SER A 9 12.55 -0.18 2.98
N ASN A 10 13.56 0.02 2.14
CA ASN A 10 13.55 -0.41 0.72
C ASN A 10 13.21 -1.91 0.53
N ASN A 11 13.52 -2.76 1.50
CA ASN A 11 13.13 -4.17 1.46
C ASN A 11 11.60 -4.34 1.54
N LYS A 12 10.93 -3.61 2.45
CA LYS A 12 9.47 -3.61 2.58
C LYS A 12 8.80 -3.07 1.31
N LYS A 13 9.34 -1.99 0.72
CA LYS A 13 8.87 -1.47 -0.58
C LYS A 13 8.85 -2.56 -1.67
N LYS A 14 9.96 -3.27 -1.82
CA LYS A 14 10.08 -4.36 -2.79
C LYS A 14 9.12 -5.52 -2.50
N GLN A 15 8.93 -5.86 -1.24
CA GLN A 15 7.95 -6.89 -0.84
C GLN A 15 6.51 -6.46 -1.17
N ILE A 16 6.14 -5.20 -0.92
CA ILE A 16 4.80 -4.67 -1.26
C ILE A 16 4.56 -4.76 -2.76
N LEU A 17 5.49 -4.27 -3.59
CA LEU A 17 5.41 -4.35 -5.05
C LEU A 17 5.34 -5.79 -5.55
N SER A 18 6.01 -6.72 -4.86
CA SER A 18 5.97 -8.14 -5.22
C SER A 18 4.68 -8.83 -4.78
N ALA A 19 4.02 -8.35 -3.71
CA ALA A 19 2.84 -8.99 -3.15
C ALA A 19 1.54 -8.55 -3.85
N ILE A 20 1.54 -7.35 -4.43
CA ILE A 20 0.39 -6.80 -5.16
C ILE A 20 0.88 -6.36 -6.53
N SER A 21 0.42 -7.07 -7.56
CA SER A 21 0.71 -6.76 -8.96
C SER A 21 -0.36 -5.88 -9.62
N ASP A 22 -1.43 -5.52 -8.88
CA ASP A 22 -2.52 -4.72 -9.40
C ASP A 22 -2.19 -3.22 -9.34
N HIS A 23 -1.96 -2.64 -10.52
CA HIS A 23 -1.65 -1.22 -10.68
C HIS A 23 -2.81 -0.28 -10.30
N SER A 24 -4.04 -0.80 -10.18
CA SER A 24 -5.20 -0.04 -9.70
C SER A 24 -5.18 0.14 -8.18
N VAL A 25 -4.48 -0.77 -7.48
CA VAL A 25 -4.35 -0.78 -6.02
C VAL A 25 -3.13 0.01 -5.57
N LEU A 26 -2.00 -0.22 -6.23
CA LEU A 26 -0.78 0.50 -5.95
C LEU A 26 0.02 0.79 -7.21
N PHE A 27 0.76 1.88 -7.21
CA PHE A 27 1.69 2.22 -8.28
C PHE A 27 2.95 2.83 -7.70
N GLN A 28 4.05 2.72 -8.45
CA GLN A 28 5.32 3.31 -8.09
C GLN A 28 5.53 4.61 -8.89
N GLU A 29 5.94 5.67 -8.20
CA GLU A 29 6.32 6.95 -8.81
C GLU A 29 7.79 6.95 -9.26
N GLU A 30 8.18 7.93 -10.08
CA GLU A 30 9.54 8.02 -10.65
C GLU A 30 10.63 8.18 -9.59
N ASN A 31 10.29 8.72 -8.42
CA ASN A 31 11.19 8.85 -7.27
C ASN A 31 11.39 7.53 -6.50
N GLY A 32 10.65 6.47 -6.86
CA GLY A 32 10.68 5.16 -6.21
C GLY A 32 9.69 4.98 -5.07
N ASP A 33 8.84 5.98 -4.79
CA ASP A 33 7.80 5.90 -3.77
C ASP A 33 6.61 5.08 -4.26
N ILE A 34 5.94 4.40 -3.34
CA ILE A 34 4.79 3.55 -3.65
C ILE A 34 3.54 4.23 -3.12
N VAL A 35 2.63 4.55 -4.03
CA VAL A 35 1.32 5.12 -3.69
C VAL A 35 0.30 4.01 -3.70
N VAL A 36 -0.49 3.93 -2.63
CA VAL A 36 -1.55 2.93 -2.45
C VAL A 36 -2.87 3.66 -2.30
N ASP A 37 -3.85 3.30 -3.14
CA ASP A 37 -5.24 3.71 -2.96
C ASP A 37 -5.90 2.78 -1.95
N THR A 38 -6.27 3.30 -0.78
CA THR A 38 -6.75 2.46 0.32
C THR A 38 -8.13 1.87 0.05
N ARG A 39 -8.93 2.51 -0.81
CA ARG A 39 -10.25 2.01 -1.22
C ARG A 39 -10.13 0.86 -2.21
N ALA A 40 -9.25 1.02 -3.20
CA ALA A 40 -8.93 -0.06 -4.12
C ALA A 40 -8.27 -1.23 -3.38
N TYR A 41 -7.38 -0.93 -2.43
CA TYR A 41 -6.75 -1.94 -1.59
C TYR A 41 -7.76 -2.68 -0.70
N GLN A 42 -8.73 -1.99 -0.11
CA GLN A 42 -9.79 -2.64 0.67
C GLN A 42 -10.58 -3.64 -0.19
N THR A 43 -10.96 -3.26 -1.40
CA THR A 43 -11.63 -4.17 -2.35
C THR A 43 -10.74 -5.38 -2.67
N TYR A 44 -9.44 -5.15 -2.93
CA TYR A 44 -8.48 -6.22 -3.15
C TYR A 44 -8.36 -7.16 -1.95
N LYS A 45 -8.34 -6.63 -0.72
CA LYS A 45 -8.30 -7.42 0.53
C LYS A 45 -9.54 -8.31 0.63
N GLU A 46 -10.72 -7.78 0.35
CA GLU A 46 -11.98 -8.53 0.40
C GLU A 46 -12.02 -9.63 -0.67
N GLU A 47 -11.55 -9.34 -1.89
CA GLU A 47 -11.54 -10.32 -2.99
C GLU A 47 -10.50 -11.43 -2.80
N LYS A 48 -9.32 -11.10 -2.25
CA LYS A 48 -8.23 -12.06 -2.07
C LYS A 48 -8.19 -12.71 -0.69
N GLY A 49 -8.87 -12.13 0.29
CA GLY A 49 -8.87 -12.58 1.69
C GLY A 49 -7.51 -12.43 2.38
N GLN A 50 -6.66 -11.49 1.94
CA GLN A 50 -5.30 -11.28 2.46
C GLN A 50 -4.97 -9.79 2.59
N ALA A 51 -4.13 -9.44 3.57
CA ALA A 51 -3.74 -8.07 3.87
C ALA A 51 -2.21 -7.86 3.77
N PRO A 52 -1.60 -8.09 2.59
CA PRO A 52 -0.14 -8.15 2.47
C PRO A 52 0.58 -6.85 2.82
N ILE A 53 -0.02 -5.66 2.58
CA ILE A 53 0.63 -4.39 2.93
C ILE A 53 0.69 -4.23 4.45
N GLU A 54 -0.41 -4.52 5.15
CA GLU A 54 -0.47 -4.46 6.62
C GLU A 54 0.55 -5.42 7.25
N GLU A 55 0.63 -6.65 6.72
CA GLU A 55 1.59 -7.66 7.17
C GLU A 55 3.05 -7.28 6.89
N ILE A 56 3.36 -6.74 5.70
CA ILE A 56 4.73 -6.38 5.32
C ILE A 56 5.19 -5.08 6.00
N ALA A 57 4.30 -4.08 6.05
CA ALA A 57 4.59 -2.78 6.63
C ALA A 57 4.52 -2.82 8.17
N GLU A 58 3.92 -3.87 8.74
CA GLU A 58 3.59 -3.99 10.17
C GLU A 58 2.69 -2.82 10.61
N LEU A 59 1.71 -2.52 9.76
CA LEU A 59 0.73 -1.45 9.96
C LEU A 59 -0.62 -2.03 10.35
N GLU A 60 -1.41 -1.20 11.02
CA GLU A 60 -2.85 -1.42 11.15
C GLU A 60 -3.55 -1.06 9.83
N SER A 61 -4.88 -0.96 9.85
CA SER A 61 -5.72 -0.76 8.68
C SER A 61 -5.39 0.53 7.92
N LEU A 62 -4.93 0.36 6.68
CA LEU A 62 -4.57 1.49 5.79
C LEU A 62 -5.74 2.43 5.55
N GLU A 63 -6.96 1.89 5.44
CA GLU A 63 -8.20 2.65 5.26
C GLU A 63 -8.51 3.62 6.41
N GLU A 64 -7.98 3.36 7.61
CA GLU A 64 -8.14 4.25 8.77
C GLU A 64 -7.08 5.36 8.80
N LEU A 65 -5.96 5.17 8.08
CA LEU A 65 -4.86 6.14 8.04
C LEU A 65 -5.17 7.30 7.08
N ALA A 66 -5.63 6.98 5.86
CA ALA A 66 -5.88 7.95 4.80
C ALA A 66 -6.65 7.34 3.60
N ASP A 67 -7.10 8.20 2.67
CA ASP A 67 -7.62 7.76 1.37
C ASP A 67 -6.47 7.23 0.48
N TYR A 68 -5.27 7.83 0.60
CA TYR A 68 -4.06 7.40 -0.09
C TYR A 68 -2.90 7.30 0.89
N VAL A 69 -2.11 6.24 0.78
CA VAL A 69 -0.90 6.03 1.58
C VAL A 69 0.31 6.00 0.65
N VAL A 70 1.32 6.81 0.96
CA VAL A 70 2.58 6.89 0.21
C VAL A 70 3.69 6.29 1.06
N PHE A 71 4.44 5.36 0.48
CA PHE A 71 5.55 4.68 1.11
C PHE A 71 6.89 5.18 0.55
N GLN A 72 7.62 5.95 1.37
CA GLN A 72 8.93 6.53 1.05
C GLN A 72 10.10 5.84 1.76
#